data_AF-A0A7Y2AKT3-F1
#
_entry.id   AF-A0A7Y2AKT3-F1
#
_cell.length_a   1.000
_cell.length_b   1.000
_cell.length_c   1.000
_cell.angle_alpha   90.00
_cell.angle_beta   90.00
_cell.angle_gamma   90.00
#
_symmetry.space_group_name_H-M   'P 1'
#
loop_
_entity.id
_entity.type
_entity.pdbx_description
1 polymer ?
#
loop_
_entity_poly.entity_id
_entity_poly.type
_entity_poly.pdbx_seq_one_letter_code
_entity_poly.pdbx_strand_id
1 'polypeptide(L)'
;MAPFDECSVLIPVATLEDFPSDANDSDARSLLAGWTVLWHPKLLAQSGQIPTWYRADSPPEPDGPRIVVVPDPSFDQLPSGFENKCKRNHDCQWIQGADRAQMLAALGLSEP
;
A
#
# COMPACT_ATOMS: atom_id res chain seq x y z
N MET A 1 -13.34 -7.02 16.95
CA MET A 1 -12.72 -5.77 16.44
C MET A 1 -11.90 -6.16 15.23
N ALA A 2 -12.03 -5.45 14.12
CA ALA A 2 -11.18 -5.69 12.96
C ALA A 2 -9.70 -5.51 13.37
N PRO A 3 -8.76 -6.33 12.88
CA PRO A 3 -7.35 -6.20 13.23
C PRO A 3 -6.71 -4.90 12.68
N PHE A 4 -7.37 -4.23 11.74
CA PHE A 4 -6.99 -2.94 11.18
C PHE A 4 -8.25 -2.16 10.76
N ASP A 5 -8.20 -0.85 10.89
CA ASP A 5 -9.28 0.10 10.61
C ASP A 5 -9.16 0.76 9.23
N GLU A 6 -8.02 0.61 8.54
CA GLU A 6 -7.82 1.11 7.18
C GLU A 6 -6.80 0.25 6.41
N CYS A 7 -7.03 0.08 5.11
CA CYS A 7 -6.04 -0.44 4.16
C CYS A 7 -5.87 0.57 3.03
N SER A 8 -4.65 1.06 2.83
CA SER A 8 -4.37 2.06 1.80
C SER A 8 -3.13 1.78 0.99
N VAL A 9 -3.17 2.17 -0.28
CA VAL A 9 -2.02 2.17 -1.20
C VAL A 9 -1.61 3.60 -1.51
N LEU A 10 -0.30 3.88 -1.47
CA LEU A 10 0.25 5.17 -1.85
C LEU A 10 0.61 5.15 -3.34
N ILE A 11 -0.01 6.02 -4.14
CA ILE A 11 0.20 6.06 -5.59
C ILE A 11 1.11 7.23 -5.99
N PRO A 12 1.95 7.07 -7.02
CA PRO A 12 2.97 8.06 -7.42
C PRO A 12 2.41 9.20 -8.29
N VAL A 13 1.09 9.38 -8.29
CA VAL A 13 0.37 10.25 -9.23
C VAL A 13 -0.76 11.01 -8.54
N ALA A 14 -1.14 12.15 -9.09
CA ALA A 14 -2.22 12.98 -8.53
C ALA A 14 -3.60 12.33 -8.73
N THR A 15 -3.80 11.66 -9.86
CA THR A 15 -5.00 10.89 -10.19
C THR A 15 -4.63 9.56 -10.81
N LEU A 16 -5.53 8.57 -10.78
CA LEU A 16 -5.33 7.27 -11.45
C LEU A 16 -5.22 7.40 -12.97
N GLU A 17 -5.71 8.50 -13.56
CA GLU A 17 -5.63 8.76 -15.00
C GLU A 17 -4.23 9.22 -15.42
N ASP A 18 -3.42 9.70 -14.47
CA ASP A 18 -2.06 10.19 -14.69
C ASP A 18 -1.00 9.08 -14.58
N PHE A 19 -1.39 7.81 -14.56
CA PHE A 19 -0.40 6.73 -14.49
C PHE A 19 0.59 6.82 -15.66
N PRO A 20 1.91 6.72 -15.38
CA PRO A 20 2.93 6.88 -16.40
C PRO A 20 2.79 5.78 -17.47
N SER A 21 2.63 6.18 -18.73
CA SER A 21 2.62 5.25 -19.88
C SER A 21 3.98 4.63 -20.15
N ASP A 22 5.05 5.30 -19.70
CA ASP A 22 6.44 4.95 -19.98
C ASP A 22 7.15 4.39 -18.74
N ALA A 23 6.38 3.97 -17.72
CA ALA A 23 6.96 3.26 -16.58
C ALA A 23 7.63 1.97 -17.04
N ASN A 24 8.80 1.68 -16.45
CA ASN A 24 9.46 0.41 -16.71
C ASN A 24 8.62 -0.75 -16.15
N ASP A 25 8.84 -1.95 -16.68
CA ASP A 25 8.10 -3.16 -16.28
C ASP A 25 8.14 -3.45 -14.77
N SER A 26 9.22 -3.08 -14.08
CA SER A 26 9.36 -3.30 -12.65
C SER A 26 8.44 -2.39 -11.84
N ASP A 27 8.46 -1.09 -12.16
CA ASP A 27 7.63 -0.08 -11.49
C ASP A 27 6.15 -0.33 -11.76
N ALA A 28 5.81 -0.66 -13.01
CA ALA A 28 4.44 -1.01 -13.39
C ALA A 28 3.94 -2.27 -12.63
N ARG A 29 4.80 -3.28 -12.48
CA ARG A 29 4.46 -4.51 -11.73
C ARG A 29 4.26 -4.23 -10.25
N SER A 30 5.17 -3.48 -9.61
CA SER A 30 5.06 -3.12 -8.20
C SER A 30 3.82 -2.27 -7.93
N LEU A 31 3.52 -1.31 -8.80
CA LEU A 31 2.33 -0.47 -8.70
C LEU A 31 1.04 -1.27 -8.83
N LEU A 32 0.94 -2.12 -9.85
CA LEU A 32 -0.23 -2.98 -10.03
C LEU A 32 -0.39 -3.97 -8.88
N ALA A 33 0.73 -4.51 -8.37
CA ALA A 33 0.74 -5.36 -7.18
C ALA A 33 0.16 -4.61 -5.98
N GLY A 34 0.65 -3.40 -5.70
CA GLY A 34 0.18 -2.60 -4.57
C GLY A 34 -1.28 -2.19 -4.69
N TRP A 35 -1.73 -1.85 -5.90
CA TRP A 35 -3.13 -1.53 -6.18
C TRP A 35 -4.07 -2.71 -5.90
N THR A 36 -3.63 -3.92 -6.25
CA THR A 36 -4.51 -5.10 -6.28
C THR A 36 -4.38 -5.96 -5.02
N VAL A 37 -3.27 -5.91 -4.28
CA VAL A 37 -3.03 -6.77 -3.11
C VAL A 37 -4.05 -6.54 -1.99
N LEU A 38 -4.48 -5.29 -1.80
CA LEU A 38 -5.46 -4.92 -0.77
C LEU A 38 -6.86 -5.47 -1.04
N TRP A 39 -7.15 -5.88 -2.28
CA TRP A 39 -8.42 -6.51 -2.66
C TRP A 39 -8.47 -8.00 -2.33
N HIS A 40 -7.49 -8.52 -1.58
CA HIS A 40 -7.51 -9.90 -1.14
C HIS A 40 -8.74 -10.19 -0.26
N PRO A 41 -9.53 -11.25 -0.53
CA PRO A 41 -10.80 -11.50 0.18
C PRO A 41 -10.68 -11.56 1.71
N LYS A 42 -9.57 -12.12 2.22
CA LYS A 42 -9.29 -12.17 3.66
C LYS A 42 -9.09 -10.79 4.28
N LEU A 43 -8.47 -9.83 3.58
CA LEU A 43 -8.30 -8.47 4.08
C LEU A 43 -9.65 -7.75 4.13
N LEU A 44 -10.45 -7.87 3.06
CA LEU A 44 -11.79 -7.29 2.99
C LEU A 44 -12.71 -7.83 4.09
N ALA A 45 -12.65 -9.14 4.35
CA ALA A 45 -13.41 -9.77 5.43
C ALA A 45 -12.93 -9.35 6.83
N GLN A 46 -11.64 -9.04 6.98
CA GLN A 46 -11.05 -8.61 8.25
C GLN A 46 -11.32 -7.14 8.57
N SER A 47 -11.14 -6.22 7.61
CA SER A 47 -11.40 -4.79 7.79
C SER A 47 -12.90 -4.45 7.73
N GLY A 48 -13.69 -5.21 6.96
CA GLY A 48 -15.06 -4.84 6.64
C GLY A 48 -15.17 -3.56 5.80
N GLN A 49 -14.07 -3.16 5.15
CA GLN A 49 -13.95 -1.90 4.41
C GLN A 49 -13.34 -2.12 3.03
N ILE A 50 -13.59 -1.16 2.13
CA ILE A 50 -12.99 -1.12 0.80
C ILE A 50 -11.60 -0.46 0.90
N PRO A 51 -10.56 -1.00 0.25
CA PRO A 51 -9.26 -0.37 0.19
C PRO A 51 -9.33 1.03 -0.38
N THR A 52 -8.57 1.95 0.21
CA THR A 52 -8.45 3.32 -0.29
C THR A 52 -7.07 3.55 -0.90
N TRP A 53 -6.89 4.72 -1.51
CA TRP A 53 -5.60 5.15 -2.01
C TRP A 53 -5.36 6.61 -1.66
N TYR A 54 -4.09 6.95 -1.49
CA TYR A 54 -3.64 8.31 -1.24
C TYR A 54 -2.46 8.63 -2.15
N ARG A 55 -2.21 9.92 -2.35
CA ARG A 55 -1.03 10.35 -3.07
C ARG A 55 0.22 10.12 -2.22
N ALA A 56 1.29 9.62 -2.83
CA ALA A 56 2.53 9.35 -2.13
C ALA A 56 3.19 10.62 -1.58
N ASP A 57 3.00 11.78 -2.23
CA ASP A 57 3.53 13.08 -1.79
C ASP A 57 2.72 13.74 -0.66
N SER A 58 1.48 13.28 -0.44
CA SER A 58 0.61 13.78 0.63
C SER A 58 -0.14 12.61 1.29
N PRO A 59 0.57 11.67 1.93
CA PRO A 59 -0.06 10.55 2.60
C PRO A 59 -0.74 11.02 3.89
N PRO A 60 -1.83 10.35 4.32
CA PRO A 60 -2.46 10.62 5.61
C PRO A 60 -1.52 10.23 6.75
N GLU A 61 -1.75 10.78 7.93
CA GLU A 61 -0.94 10.38 9.08
C GLU A 61 -1.21 8.92 9.47
N PRO A 62 -0.15 8.13 9.70
CA PRO A 62 -0.27 6.69 9.86
C PRO A 62 -0.62 6.30 11.30
N ASP A 63 -1.71 6.87 11.83
CA ASP A 63 -2.17 6.67 13.21
C ASP A 63 -3.10 5.47 13.37
N GLY A 64 -3.04 4.75 14.49
CA GLY A 64 -3.93 3.62 14.76
C GLY A 64 -3.71 2.40 13.84
N PRO A 65 -4.63 1.41 13.90
CA PRO A 65 -4.49 0.14 13.20
C PRO A 65 -4.68 0.25 11.70
N ARG A 66 -3.63 0.06 10.90
CA ARG A 66 -3.73 0.21 9.44
C ARG A 66 -2.69 -0.59 8.66
N ILE A 67 -2.97 -0.79 7.38
CA ILE A 67 -2.03 -1.34 6.40
C ILE A 67 -1.73 -0.25 5.38
N VAL A 68 -0.44 0.06 5.19
CA VAL A 68 0.05 1.01 4.19
C VAL A 68 0.92 0.26 3.20
N VAL A 69 0.45 0.17 1.95
CA VAL A 69 1.18 -0.43 0.83
C VAL A 69 1.86 0.67 0.04
N VAL A 70 3.16 0.53 -0.16
CA VAL A 70 3.98 1.48 -0.91
C VAL A 70 4.65 0.76 -2.09
N PRO A 71 4.14 0.96 -3.31
CA PRO A 71 4.83 0.56 -4.53
C PRO A 71 6.20 1.22 -4.65
N ASP A 72 7.12 0.56 -5.35
CA ASP A 72 8.47 1.07 -5.63
C ASP A 72 8.47 2.49 -6.23
N PRO A 73 7.69 2.82 -7.29
CA PRO A 73 7.68 4.18 -7.85
C PRO A 73 7.11 5.25 -6.92
N SER A 74 6.41 4.85 -5.85
CA SER A 74 5.84 5.77 -4.86
C SER A 74 6.84 6.14 -3.77
N PHE A 75 7.85 5.30 -3.52
CA PHE A 75 8.72 5.43 -2.36
C PHE A 75 9.50 6.74 -2.34
N ASP A 76 10.07 7.13 -3.48
CA ASP A 76 10.88 8.34 -3.62
C ASP A 76 10.06 9.64 -3.50
N GLN A 77 8.73 9.55 -3.57
CA GLN A 77 7.84 10.71 -3.43
C GLN A 77 7.39 10.95 -1.99
N LEU A 78 7.70 10.04 -1.07
CA LEU A 78 7.21 10.11 0.29
C LEU A 78 7.81 11.30 1.06
N PRO A 79 7.03 11.94 1.95
CA PRO A 79 7.58 12.91 2.88
C PRO A 79 8.69 12.29 3.74
N SER A 80 9.74 13.08 3.97
CA SER A 80 10.88 12.67 4.79
C SER A 80 10.44 12.11 6.14
N GLY A 81 10.85 10.88 6.43
CA GLY A 81 10.57 10.21 7.70
C GLY A 81 9.18 9.57 7.82
N PHE A 82 8.35 9.60 6.77
CA PHE A 82 7.04 8.95 6.77
C PHE A 82 7.12 7.43 7.02
N GLU A 83 8.01 6.73 6.30
CA GLU A 83 8.28 5.30 6.54
C GLU A 83 8.63 5.02 8.01
N ASN A 84 9.51 5.85 8.58
CA ASN A 84 9.91 5.72 9.98
C ASN A 84 8.78 6.04 10.96
N LYS A 85 7.78 6.84 10.59
CA LYS A 85 6.57 7.04 11.39
C LYS A 85 5.72 5.79 11.36
N CYS A 86 5.42 5.25 10.17
CA CYS A 86 4.66 4.00 10.01
C CYS A 86 5.31 2.85 10.79
N LYS A 87 6.61 2.62 10.60
CA LYS A 87 7.35 1.54 11.28
C LYS A 87 7.43 1.70 12.81
N ARG A 88 7.23 2.90 13.34
CA ARG A 88 7.17 3.17 14.79
C ARG A 88 5.78 2.96 15.38
N ASN A 89 4.72 2.98 14.57
CA ASN A 89 3.39 2.63 15.01
C ASN A 89 3.25 1.10 14.99
N HIS A 90 3.06 0.50 16.16
CA HIS A 90 2.93 -0.96 16.32
C HIS A 90 1.69 -1.52 15.64
N ASP A 91 0.67 -0.68 15.43
CA ASP A 91 -0.58 -1.06 14.78
C ASP A 91 -0.56 -0.77 13.27
N CYS A 92 0.53 -0.19 12.74
CA CYS A 92 0.70 0.07 11.31
C CYS A 92 1.58 -1.00 10.66
N GLN A 93 1.06 -1.65 9.62
CA GLN A 93 1.84 -2.56 8.78
C GLN A 93 2.33 -1.82 7.53
N TRP A 94 3.64 -1.78 7.37
CA TRP A 94 4.31 -1.22 6.19
C TRP A 94 4.60 -2.33 5.18
N ILE A 95 4.03 -2.24 3.99
CA ILE A 95 4.13 -3.28 2.96
C ILE A 95 4.79 -2.71 1.69
N GLN A 96 5.81 -3.42 1.22
CA GLN A 96 6.51 -3.14 -0.03
C GLN A 96 6.83 -4.47 -0.74
N GLY A 97 7.10 -4.40 -2.04
CA GLY A 97 7.50 -5.56 -2.83
C GLY A 97 7.51 -5.25 -4.33
N ALA A 98 8.27 -6.05 -5.07
CA ALA A 98 8.37 -5.91 -6.53
C ALA A 98 7.13 -6.49 -7.26
N ASP A 99 6.36 -7.35 -6.60
CA ASP A 99 5.20 -8.03 -7.16
C ASP A 99 4.16 -8.38 -6.07
N ARG A 100 3.00 -8.88 -6.52
CA ARG A 100 1.87 -9.20 -5.66
C ARG A 100 2.19 -10.34 -4.70
N ALA A 101 2.97 -11.34 -5.11
CA ALA A 101 3.29 -12.49 -4.28
C ALA A 101 4.17 -12.07 -3.09
N GLN A 102 5.15 -11.20 -3.33
CA GLN A 102 5.98 -10.62 -2.28
C GLN A 102 5.15 -9.80 -1.29
N MET A 103 4.24 -8.95 -1.79
CA MET A 103 3.36 -8.16 -0.92
C MET A 103 2.39 -9.02 -0.11
N LEU A 104 1.83 -10.08 -0.70
CA LEU A 104 1.00 -11.05 0.03
C LEU A 104 1.80 -11.77 1.12
N ALA A 105 3.02 -12.20 0.81
CA ALA A 105 3.90 -12.83 1.79
C ALA A 105 4.22 -11.89 2.96
N ALA A 106 4.48 -10.60 2.69
CA ALA A 106 4.69 -9.58 3.71
C ALA A 106 3.44 -9.38 4.61
N LEU A 107 2.24 -9.57 4.04
CA LEU A 107 0.96 -9.55 4.77
C LEU A 107 0.64 -10.86 5.50
N GLY A 108 1.48 -11.89 5.37
CA GLY A 108 1.19 -13.24 5.91
C GLY A 108 0.01 -13.92 5.19
N LEU A 109 -0.19 -13.59 3.92
CA LEU A 109 -1.22 -14.12 3.04
C LEU A 109 -0.61 -14.96 1.91
N SER A 110 -1.37 -15.93 1.45
CA SER A 110 -1.08 -16.70 0.23
C SER A 110 -1.97 -16.21 -0.91
N GLU A 111 -1.73 -16.66 -2.14
CA GLU A 111 -2.72 -16.47 -3.21
C GLU A 111 -4.08 -17.08 -2.80
N PRO A 112 -5.20 -16.46 -3.23
CA PRO A 112 -6.54 -16.92 -2.91
C PRO A 112 -6.88 -18.29 -3.53
#